data_AF-A0A6B3FYH2-F1
#
_entry.id   AF-A0A6B3FYH2-F1
#
_cell.length_a   1.000
_cell.length_b   1.000
_cell.length_c   1.000
_cell.angle_alpha   90.00
_cell.angle_beta   90.00
_cell.angle_gamma   90.00
#
_symmetry.space_group_name_H-M   'P 1'
#
loop_
_entity.id
_entity.type
_entity.pdbx_description
1 polymer ?
#
loop_
_entity_poly.entity_id
_entity_poly.type
_entity_poly.pdbx_seq_one_letter_code
_entity_poly.pdbx_strand_id
1 'polypeptide(L)'
;QQRFWFMWDDLVRGAIGAVVLADTRRLEDCFPALDYFESCGLPYIVAVNHFEGTPGYEAEDVREALTVPPQVPIVIMDARNRITVVESLLALVGHALDVTPA
;
A
#
# COMPACT_ATOMS: atom_id res chain seq x y z
N GLN A 1 13.32 -9.69 0.40
CA GLN A 1 14.68 -9.32 -0.10
C GLN A 1 15.06 -7.96 0.50
N GLN A 2 16.15 -7.87 1.28
CA GLN A 2 16.57 -6.63 1.99
C GLN A 2 17.67 -5.83 1.26
N ARG A 3 17.86 -6.03 -0.05
CA ARG A 3 19.05 -5.50 -0.76
C ARG A 3 18.86 -4.13 -1.42
N PHE A 4 17.66 -3.54 -1.35
CA PHE A 4 17.32 -2.32 -2.10
C PHE A 4 16.82 -1.14 -1.24
N TRP A 5 16.90 -1.23 0.09
CA TRP A 5 16.44 -0.17 1.00
C TRP A 5 17.05 1.21 0.70
N PHE A 6 18.31 1.26 0.28
CA PHE A 6 19.00 2.51 -0.08
C PHE A 6 18.38 3.25 -1.28
N MET A 7 17.61 2.57 -2.15
CA MET A 7 16.94 3.24 -3.28
C MET A 7 15.66 3.97 -2.87
N TRP A 8 15.11 3.70 -1.69
CA TRP A 8 13.79 4.20 -1.33
C TRP A 8 13.81 5.70 -1.08
N ASP A 9 14.90 6.22 -0.51
CA ASP A 9 15.09 7.65 -0.30
C ASP A 9 15.05 8.43 -1.63
N ASP A 10 15.69 7.88 -2.67
CA ASP A 10 15.69 8.47 -4.01
C ASP A 10 14.32 8.33 -4.70
N LEU A 11 13.64 7.20 -4.53
CA LEU A 11 12.33 6.95 -5.15
C LEU A 11 11.20 7.78 -4.54
N VAL A 12 11.26 8.07 -3.25
CA VAL A 12 10.24 8.86 -2.55
C VAL A 12 10.42 10.36 -2.77
N ARG A 13 11.60 10.80 -3.22
CA ARG A 13 11.86 12.23 -3.42
C ARG A 13 10.93 12.81 -4.50
N GLY A 14 9.99 13.65 -4.06
CA GLY A 14 9.00 14.28 -4.94
C GLY A 14 7.78 13.41 -5.26
N ALA A 15 7.65 12.24 -4.63
CA ALA A 15 6.45 11.42 -4.73
C ALA A 15 5.29 12.08 -3.95
N ILE A 16 4.08 12.00 -4.51
CA ILE A 16 2.85 12.44 -3.86
C ILE A 16 2.40 11.40 -2.81
N GLY A 17 2.75 10.14 -3.03
CA GLY A 17 2.46 9.04 -2.13
C GLY A 17 2.93 7.69 -2.68
N ALA A 18 2.66 6.61 -1.95
CA ALA A 18 3.02 5.25 -2.34
C ALA A 18 1.86 4.25 -2.26
N VAL A 19 1.90 3.22 -3.10
CA VAL A 19 1.01 2.05 -2.98
C VAL A 19 1.84 0.86 -2.51
N VAL A 20 1.47 0.31 -1.35
CA VAL A 20 2.02 -0.96 -0.86
C VAL A 20 1.16 -2.09 -1.44
N LEU A 21 1.68 -2.78 -2.44
CA LEU A 21 1.00 -3.92 -3.05
C LEU A 21 1.22 -5.18 -2.20
N ALA A 22 0.20 -5.57 -1.43
CA ALA A 22 0.26 -6.70 -0.52
C ALA A 22 -0.19 -8.00 -1.20
N ASP A 23 0.67 -9.02 -1.19
CA ASP A 23 0.32 -10.38 -1.59
C ASP A 23 -0.14 -11.17 -0.36
N THR A 24 -1.38 -11.66 -0.37
CA THR A 24 -1.98 -12.35 0.77
C THR A 24 -1.26 -13.66 1.14
N ARG A 25 -0.44 -14.20 0.23
CA ARG A 25 0.38 -15.39 0.49
C ARG A 25 1.67 -15.07 1.25
N ARG A 26 2.07 -13.81 1.28
CA ARG A 26 3.35 -13.32 1.80
C ARG A 26 3.20 -11.92 2.42
N LEU A 27 2.19 -11.75 3.27
CA LEU A 27 1.87 -10.46 3.90
C LEU A 27 3.08 -9.87 4.65
N GLU A 28 3.89 -10.71 5.29
CA GLU A 28 5.05 -10.28 6.06
C GLU A 28 6.12 -9.53 5.24
N ASP A 29 6.18 -9.73 3.92
CA ASP A 29 7.09 -8.98 3.06
C ASP A 29 6.70 -7.49 2.95
N CYS A 30 5.48 -7.12 3.38
CA CYS A 30 4.98 -5.75 3.36
C CYS A 30 5.44 -4.92 4.56
N PHE A 31 5.75 -5.52 5.72
CA PHE A 31 6.14 -4.79 6.93
C PHE A 31 7.28 -3.78 6.69
N PRO A 32 8.39 -4.17 6.05
CA PRO A 32 9.40 -3.23 5.57
C PRO A 32 8.89 -1.95 4.91
N ALA A 33 7.91 -2.10 4.01
CA ALA A 33 7.38 -1.00 3.24
C ALA A 33 6.52 -0.06 4.09
N LEU A 34 5.67 -0.67 4.92
CA LEU A 34 4.77 0.04 5.83
C LEU A 34 5.57 0.89 6.82
N ASP A 35 6.54 0.27 7.50
CA ASP A 35 7.40 0.95 8.48
C ASP A 35 8.15 2.12 7.85
N TYR A 36 8.66 1.95 6.63
CA TYR A 36 9.37 2.99 5.91
C TYR A 36 8.47 4.18 5.60
N PHE A 37 7.34 3.97 4.93
CA PHE A 37 6.47 5.08 4.50
C PHE A 37 5.86 5.81 5.69
N GLU A 38 5.52 5.08 6.76
CA GLU A 38 5.11 5.68 8.02
C GLU A 38 6.22 6.56 8.62
N SER A 39 7.47 6.06 8.68
CA SER A 39 8.60 6.81 9.24
C SER A 39 8.96 8.07 8.43
N CYS A 40 8.79 8.02 7.10
CA CYS A 40 9.07 9.14 6.20
C CYS A 40 7.91 10.13 6.08
N GLY A 41 6.74 9.84 6.67
CA GLY A 41 5.54 10.67 6.58
C GLY A 41 4.98 10.81 5.16
N LEU A 42 5.32 9.87 4.26
CA LEU A 42 4.79 9.88 2.90
C LEU A 42 3.38 9.27 2.92
N PRO A 43 2.35 9.93 2.34
CA PRO A 43 1.02 9.34 2.24
C PRO A 43 1.08 8.00 1.51
N TYR A 44 0.39 6.99 2.01
CA TYR A 44 0.38 5.68 1.37
C TYR A 44 -0.97 4.98 1.54
N ILE A 45 -1.21 4.00 0.68
CA ILE A 45 -2.32 3.07 0.80
C ILE A 45 -1.80 1.63 0.73
N VAL A 46 -2.60 0.68 1.21
CA VAL A 46 -2.35 -0.75 1.01
C VAL A 46 -3.31 -1.30 -0.04
N ALA A 47 -2.76 -1.86 -1.10
CA ALA A 47 -3.49 -2.54 -2.15
C ALA A 47 -3.33 -4.06 -1.99
N VAL A 48 -4.36 -4.73 -1.51
CA VAL A 48 -4.38 -6.19 -1.35
C VAL A 48 -4.60 -6.81 -2.73
N ASN A 49 -3.53 -7.36 -3.29
CA ASN A 49 -3.55 -7.98 -4.61
C ASN A 49 -4.19 -9.36 -4.51
N HIS A 50 -5.47 -9.42 -4.83
CA HIS A 50 -6.27 -10.62 -4.83
C HIS A 50 -6.65 -11.01 -6.26
N PHE A 51 -6.40 -12.28 -6.60
CA PHE A 51 -6.77 -12.86 -7.88
C PHE A 51 -7.14 -14.34 -7.71
N GLU A 52 -7.74 -14.93 -8.76
CA GLU A 52 -8.15 -16.33 -8.75
C GLU A 52 -7.01 -17.26 -8.26
N GLY A 53 -7.32 -18.09 -7.25
CA GLY A 53 -6.36 -19.00 -6.62
C GLY A 53 -5.52 -18.39 -5.49
N THR A 54 -5.74 -17.12 -5.14
CA THR A 54 -5.21 -16.54 -3.89
C THR A 54 -6.24 -16.62 -2.77
N PRO A 55 -5.83 -16.75 -1.49
CA PRO A 55 -6.75 -16.64 -0.37
C PRO A 55 -7.44 -15.27 -0.37
N GLY A 56 -8.76 -15.28 -0.25
CA GLY A 56 -9.56 -14.07 -0.04
C GLY A 56 -9.55 -13.71 1.44
N TYR A 57 -9.27 -12.44 1.72
CA TYR A 57 -9.34 -11.86 3.06
C TYR A 57 -10.13 -10.56 2.98
N GLU A 58 -10.87 -10.25 4.04
CA GLU A 58 -11.50 -8.94 4.15
C GLU A 58 -10.42 -7.89 4.46
N ALA A 59 -10.69 -6.64 4.06
CA ALA A 59 -9.74 -5.54 4.30
C ALA A 59 -9.39 -5.37 5.78
N GLU A 60 -10.34 -5.67 6.67
CA GLU A 60 -10.15 -5.58 8.13
C GLU A 60 -9.22 -6.69 8.66
N ASP A 61 -9.33 -7.91 8.14
CA ASP A 61 -8.42 -9.01 8.52
C ASP A 61 -6.97 -8.65 8.13
N VAL A 62 -6.80 -8.05 6.94
CA VAL A 62 -5.49 -7.59 6.47
C VAL A 62 -4.98 -6.43 7.31
N ARG A 63 -5.87 -5.50 7.70
CA ARG A 63 -5.54 -4.38 8.59
C ARG A 63 -4.94 -4.87 9.89
N GLU A 64 -5.62 -5.81 10.54
CA GLU A 64 -5.18 -6.40 11.80
C GLU A 64 -3.84 -7.13 11.61
N ALA A 65 -3.74 -7.98 10.59
CA ALA A 65 -2.55 -8.77 10.32
C ALA A 65 -1.30 -7.92 10.04
N LEU A 66 -1.46 -6.79 9.36
CA LEU A 66 -0.37 -5.87 9.01
C LEU A 66 -0.21 -4.70 9.99
N THR A 67 -1.03 -4.62 11.05
CA THR A 67 -1.06 -3.50 12.00
C THR A 67 -1.20 -2.13 11.29
N VAL A 68 -2.03 -2.06 10.26
CA VAL A 68 -2.16 -0.86 9.42
C VAL A 68 -3.02 0.19 10.15
N PRO A 69 -2.53 1.44 10.32
CA PRO A 69 -3.28 2.48 11.01
C PRO A 69 -4.65 2.75 10.36
N PRO A 70 -5.71 3.04 11.15
CA PRO A 70 -7.09 3.13 10.66
C PRO A 70 -7.28 4.19 9.57
N GLN A 71 -6.48 5.25 9.57
CA GLN A 71 -6.51 6.31 8.57
C GLN A 71 -5.93 5.91 7.21
N VAL A 72 -5.14 4.82 7.14
CA VAL A 72 -4.54 4.33 5.91
C VAL A 72 -5.58 3.49 5.15
N PRO A 73 -5.94 3.87 3.91
CA PRO A 73 -6.86 3.11 3.10
C PRO A 73 -6.30 1.73 2.76
N ILE A 74 -7.17 0.73 2.83
CA ILE A 74 -6.91 -0.63 2.33
C ILE A 74 -7.91 -0.90 1.22
N VAL A 75 -7.41 -1.24 0.03
CA VAL A 75 -8.24 -1.55 -1.14
C VAL A 75 -7.94 -2.96 -1.62
N ILE A 76 -8.97 -3.68 -2.04
CA ILE A 76 -8.82 -4.99 -2.69
C ILE A 76 -8.75 -4.75 -4.20
N MET A 77 -7.76 -5.34 -4.86
CA MET A 77 -7.53 -5.14 -6.30
C MET A 77 -6.91 -6.37 -6.96
N ASP A 78 -7.07 -6.53 -8.27
CA ASP A 78 -6.30 -7.50 -9.06
C ASP A 78 -5.32 -6.72 -9.94
N ALA A 79 -4.01 -6.87 -9.73
CA ALA A 79 -2.99 -6.16 -10.51
C ALA A 79 -3.02 -6.51 -12.01
N ARG A 80 -3.67 -7.61 -12.40
CA ARG A 80 -3.87 -8.03 -13.81
C ARG A 80 -5.07 -7.32 -14.44
N ASN A 81 -5.96 -6.75 -13.63
CA ASN A 81 -7.08 -5.96 -14.09
C ASN A 81 -6.73 -4.46 -14.04
N ARG A 82 -6.66 -3.85 -15.23
CA ARG A 82 -6.31 -2.44 -15.37
C ARG A 82 -7.22 -1.50 -14.58
N ILE A 83 -8.52 -1.79 -14.48
CA ILE A 83 -9.48 -0.89 -13.83
C ILE A 83 -9.17 -0.81 -12.33
N THR A 84 -8.92 -1.93 -11.68
CA THR A 84 -8.62 -1.97 -10.24
C THR A 84 -7.28 -1.33 -9.90
N VAL A 85 -6.31 -1.36 -10.83
CA VAL A 85 -5.06 -0.58 -10.70
C VAL A 85 -5.33 0.92 -10.73
N VAL A 86 -6.16 1.38 -11.66
CA VAL A 86 -6.55 2.80 -11.75
C VAL A 86 -7.29 3.24 -10.48
N GLU A 87 -8.22 2.42 -9.98
CA GLU A 87 -8.95 2.70 -8.73
C GLU A 87 -8.01 2.79 -7.52
N SER A 88 -7.01 1.92 -7.45
CA SER A 88 -5.97 1.98 -6.40
C SER A 88 -5.17 3.29 -6.47
N LEU A 89 -4.79 3.74 -7.68
CA LEU A 89 -4.08 5.00 -7.85
C LEU A 89 -4.97 6.21 -7.52
N LEU A 90 -6.27 6.16 -7.84
CA LEU A 90 -7.21 7.19 -7.45
C LEU A 90 -7.38 7.26 -5.93
N ALA A 91 -7.46 6.11 -5.25
CA ALA A 91 -7.51 6.05 -3.79
C ALA A 91 -6.25 6.66 -3.16
N LEU A 92 -5.06 6.41 -3.72
CA LEU A 92 -3.83 7.03 -3.27
C LEU A 92 -3.86 8.55 -3.41
N VAL A 93 -4.24 9.06 -4.59
CA VAL A 93 -4.29 10.50 -4.84
C VAL A 93 -5.31 11.17 -3.92
N GLY A 94 -6.49 10.58 -3.75
CA GLY A 94 -7.50 11.07 -2.81
C GLY A 94 -6.97 11.14 -1.38
N HIS A 95 -6.35 10.06 -0.90
CA HIS A 95 -5.76 10.02 0.44
C HIS A 95 -4.65 11.06 0.63
N ALA A 96 -3.75 11.20 -0.35
CA ALA A 96 -2.69 12.18 -0.30
C ALA A 96 -3.22 13.62 -0.23
N LEU A 97 -4.31 13.93 -0.95
CA LEU A 97 -4.96 15.23 -0.88
C LEU A 97 -5.61 15.48 0.49
N ASP A 98 -6.23 14.47 1.09
CA ASP A 98 -6.89 14.59 2.39
C ASP A 98 -5.90 14.82 3.55
N VAL A 99 -4.69 14.26 3.46
CA VAL A 99 -3.66 14.35 4.50
C VAL A 99 -2.64 15.47 4.26
N THR A 100 -2.62 16.08 3.08
CA THR A 100 -1.74 17.23 2.80
C THR A 100 -2.36 18.50 3.39
N PRO A 101 -1.64 19.22 4.29
CA PRO A 101 -2.12 20.50 4.81
C PRO A 101 -2.29 21.53 3.70
N ALA A 102 -3.35 22.35 3.78
CA ALA A 102 -3.66 23.42 2.82
C ALA A 102 -2.60 24.54 2.79
#